data_AF-A0A1Q4AI75-F1
#
_entry.id   AF-A0A1Q4AI75-F1
#
_cell.length_a   1.000
_cell.length_b   1.000
_cell.length_c   1.000
_cell.angle_alpha   90.00
_cell.angle_beta   90.00
_cell.angle_gamma   90.00
#
_symmetry.space_group_name_H-M   'P 1'
#
loop_
_entity.id
_entity.type
_entity.pdbx_description
1 polymer ?
#
loop_
_entity_poly.entity_id
_entity_poly.type
_entity_poly.pdbx_seq_one_letter_code
_entity_poly.pdbx_strand_id
1 'polypeptide(L)' 'MTPPSHKLTFDEAIRVHLMIWNGELQSRIAAHFDTNSGRISEVNTGKRHPGSRQAALNILTATAA' A
#
# COMPACT_ATOMS: atom_id res chain seq x y z
N MET A 1 2.58 -19.64 -15.42
CA MET A 1 2.71 -18.51 -14.49
C MET A 1 1.31 -18.03 -14.15
N THR A 2 0.89 -18.17 -12.90
CA THR A 2 -0.38 -17.59 -12.43
C THR A 2 -0.20 -16.08 -12.36
N PRO A 3 -1.09 -15.26 -12.94
CA PRO A 3 -0.95 -13.82 -12.85
C PRO A 3 -1.08 -13.38 -11.38
N PRO A 4 -0.32 -12.36 -10.93
CA PRO A 4 -0.42 -11.85 -9.57
C PRO A 4 -1.85 -11.38 -9.31
N SER A 5 -2.57 -12.15 -8.50
CA SER A 5 -4.03 -12.03 -8.34
C SER A 5 -4.42 -11.59 -6.93
N HIS A 6 -3.43 -11.37 -6.04
CA HIS A 6 -3.71 -10.96 -4.68
C HIS A 6 -4.48 -9.65 -4.65
N LYS A 7 -5.61 -9.69 -3.95
CA LYS A 7 -6.44 -8.54 -3.68
C LYS A 7 -6.02 -8.01 -2.32
N LEU A 8 -5.36 -6.85 -2.34
CA LEU A 8 -4.94 -6.16 -1.13
C LEU A 8 -6.10 -6.02 -0.15
N THR A 9 -5.83 -6.22 1.13
CA THR A 9 -6.72 -5.87 2.22
C THR A 9 -6.55 -4.40 2.60
N PHE A 10 -7.43 -3.89 3.45
CA PHE A 10 -7.30 -2.53 3.99
C PHE A 10 -5.99 -2.36 4.78
N ASP A 11 -5.62 -3.34 5.61
CA ASP A 11 -4.39 -3.31 6.40
C ASP A 11 -3.14 -3.37 5.52
N GLU A 12 -3.18 -4.14 4.44
CA GLU A 12 -2.10 -4.16 3.46
C GLU A 12 -2.00 -2.82 2.72
N ALA A 13 -3.12 -2.16 2.43
CA ALA A 13 -3.12 -0.83 1.84
C ALA A 13 -2.49 0.22 2.77
N ILE A 14 -2.69 0.11 4.09
CA ILE A 14 -1.95 0.91 5.08
C ILE A 14 -0.46 0.68 4.94
N ARG A 15 -0.02 -0.59 4.90
CA ARG A 15 1.39 -0.96 4.73
C ARG A 15 1.97 -0.45 3.41
N VAL A 16 1.20 -0.47 2.32
CA VAL A 16 1.60 0.12 1.03
C VAL A 16 1.96 1.59 1.18
N HIS A 17 1.13 2.39 1.87
CA HIS A 17 1.45 3.80 2.10
C HIS A 17 2.72 3.99 2.92
N LEU A 18 2.89 3.20 3.99
CA LEU A 18 4.10 3.25 4.83
C LEU A 18 5.36 2.91 4.02
N MET A 19 5.31 1.88 3.18
CA MET A 19 6.42 1.49 2.30
C MET A 19 6.75 2.58 1.28
N ILE A 20 5.74 3.18 0.64
CA ILE A 20 5.94 4.30 -0.30
C ILE A 20 6.63 5.49 0.40
N TRP A 21 6.18 5.86 1.60
CA TRP A 21 6.80 6.96 2.35
C TRP A 21 8.19 6.64 2.87
N ASN A 22 8.50 5.35 3.06
CA ASN A 22 9.86 4.89 3.35
C ASN A 22 10.76 4.82 2.10
N GLY A 23 10.26 5.25 0.93
CA GLY A 23 11.03 5.33 -0.32
C GLY A 23 11.02 4.06 -1.17
N GLU A 24 10.16 3.08 -0.86
CA GLU A 24 10.06 1.86 -1.68
C GLU A 24 9.39 2.12 -3.03
N LEU A 25 9.91 1.46 -4.06
CA LEU A 25 9.36 1.52 -5.41
C LEU A 25 8.05 0.72 -5.50
N GLN A 26 7.03 1.26 -6.14
CA GLN A 26 5.73 0.57 -6.30
C GLN A 26 5.85 -0.80 -6.97
N SER A 27 6.84 -1.02 -7.84
CA SER A 27 7.11 -2.34 -8.45
C SER A 27 7.60 -3.37 -7.44
N ARG A 28 8.45 -2.96 -6.48
CA ARG A 28 8.92 -3.83 -5.38
C ARG A 28 7.80 -4.13 -4.40
N ILE A 29 6.98 -3.13 -4.10
CA ILE A 29 5.79 -3.29 -3.25
C ILE A 29 4.80 -4.25 -3.91
N ALA A 30 4.56 -4.11 -5.22
CA ALA A 30 3.68 -5.01 -5.97
C ALA A 30 4.17 -6.46 -5.90
N ALA A 31 5.48 -6.69 -6.07
CA ALA A 31 6.09 -8.01 -5.92
C ALA A 31 5.97 -8.55 -4.49
N HIS A 32 6.14 -7.69 -3.47
CA HIS A 32 6.03 -8.07 -2.06
C HIS A 32 4.62 -8.60 -1.71
N PHE A 33 3.58 -8.00 -2.28
CA PHE A 33 2.19 -8.40 -2.04
C PHE A 33 1.62 -9.35 -3.11
N ASP A 34 2.45 -9.93 -3.99
CA ASP A 34 1.99 -10.76 -5.12
C ASP A 34 0.83 -10.14 -5.92
N THR A 35 0.97 -8.84 -6.21
CA THR A 35 -0.03 -8.04 -6.91
C THR A 35 0.59 -7.25 -8.05
N ASN A 36 -0.21 -6.50 -8.82
CA ASN A 36 0.29 -5.68 -9.92
C ASN A 36 0.49 -4.21 -9.50
N SER A 37 1.40 -3.51 -10.17
CA SER A 37 1.72 -2.11 -9.90
C SER A 37 0.52 -1.17 -10.09
N GLY A 38 -0.43 -1.52 -10.96
CA GLY A 38 -1.68 -0.79 -11.12
C GLY A 38 -2.50 -0.73 -9.83
N ARG A 39 -2.63 -1.87 -9.12
CA ARG A 39 -3.31 -1.93 -7.81
C ARG A 39 -2.59 -1.13 -6.74
N ILE A 40 -1.25 -1.14 -6.74
CA ILE A 40 -0.47 -0.28 -5.84
C ILE A 40 -0.73 1.20 -6.13
N SER A 41 -0.78 1.59 -7.41
CA SER A 41 -1.10 2.95 -7.82
C SER A 41 -2.53 3.36 -7.44
N GLU A 42 -3.51 2.46 -7.56
CA GLU A 42 -4.88 2.70 -7.09
C GLU A 42 -4.96 2.93 -5.59
N VAL A 43 -4.17 2.19 -4.78
CA VAL A 43 -4.05 2.44 -3.34
C VAL A 43 -3.39 3.79 -3.08
N ASN A 44 -2.26 4.07 -3.73
CA ASN A 44 -1.52 5.32 -3.55
C ASN A 44 -2.37 6.56 -3.90
N THR A 45 -3.17 6.47 -4.95
CA THR A 45 -4.09 7.54 -5.40
C THR A 45 -5.42 7.57 -4.63
N GLY A 46 -5.64 6.63 -3.71
CA GLY A 46 -6.85 6.54 -2.89
C GLY A 46 -8.10 6.03 -3.62
N LYS A 47 -7.95 5.56 -4.87
CA LYS A 47 -9.05 4.92 -5.63
C LYS A 47 -9.44 3.58 -5.02
N ARG A 48 -8.47 2.86 -4.43
CA ARG A 48 -8.68 1.59 -3.74
C ARG A 48 -8.34 1.75 -2.27
N HIS A 49 -9.15 1.14 -1.40
CA HIS A 49 -9.06 1.28 0.07
C HIS A 49 -9.07 2.74 0.55
N PRO A 50 -10.12 3.53 0.23
CA PRO A 50 -10.22 4.89 0.72
C PRO A 50 -10.11 4.92 2.25
N GLY A 51 -9.29 5.85 2.77
CA GLY A 51 -8.99 5.95 4.21
C GLY A 51 -7.71 5.25 4.66
N SER A 52 -7.14 4.31 3.89
CA SER A 52 -5.88 3.63 4.26
C SER A 52 -4.71 4.61 4.42
N ARG A 53 -4.69 5.67 3.60
CA ARG A 53 -3.70 6.76 3.71
C ARG A 53 -3.79 7.46 5.05
N GLN A 54 -4.99 7.81 5.50
CA GLN A 54 -5.17 8.49 6.78
C GLN A 54 -4.81 7.56 7.95
N ALA A 55 -5.18 6.29 7.88
CA ALA A 55 -4.79 5.30 8.88
C ALA A 55 -3.26 5.15 8.96
N ALA A 56 -2.57 5.13 7.81
CA ALA A 56 -1.10 5.11 7.77
C ALA A 56 -0.48 6.38 8.38
N LEU A 57 -1.05 7.56 8.13
CA LEU A 57 -0.62 8.80 8.79
C LEU A 57 -0.77 8.71 10.31
N ASN A 58 -1.90 8.20 10.80
CA ASN A 58 -2.16 8.08 12.23
C ASN A 58 -1.11 7.18 12.91
N ILE A 59 -0.65 6.12 12.24
CA ILE A 59 0.43 5.24 12.73
C ILE A 59 1.75 6.01 12.85
N LEU A 60 2.14 6.76 11.82
CA LEU A 60 3.36 7.57 11.84
C LEU A 60 3.32 8.62 12.95
N THR A 61 2.19 9.31 13.12
CA THR A 61 2.04 10.32 14.17
C THR A 61 2.03 9.72 15.57
N ALA A 62 1.43 8.53 15.75
CA ALA A 62 1.42 7.83 17.04
C ALA A 62 2.81 7.27 17.40
N THR A 63 3.65 6.96 16.42
CA THR A 63 5.01 6.45 16.64
C THR A 63 6.01 7.58 16.94
N ALA A 64 5.69 8.81 16.53
CA ALA A 64 6.53 9.99 16.73
C ALA A 64 6.23 10.76 18.03
N ALA A 65 5.20 10.36 18.79
CA ALA A 65 4.81 10.93 20.08
C ALA A 65 5.34 10.08 21.25
#